data_AF-A0A8S2XWX2-F1
#
_entry.id   AF-A0A8S2XWX2-F1
#
_cell.length_a   1.000
_cell.length_b   1.000
_cell.length_c   1.000
_cell.angle_alpha   90.00
_cell.angle_beta   90.00
_cell.angle_gamma   90.00
#
_symmetry.space_group_name_H-M   'P 1'
#
loop_
_entity.id
_entity.type
_entity.pdbx_description
1 polymer ?
#
loop_
_entity_poly.entity_id
_entity_poly.type
_entity_poly.pdbx_seq_one_letter_code
_entity_poly.pdbx_strand_id
1 'polypeptide(L)'
;MSIIKDKMDKGIYKPEQDIIEDLDRMFNNAKVYNIDESYKFKYASRLEQALANKYKTTHVFHYDETVAQLRSDCDRTVTRNCEKLRRSYA
;
A
#
# COMPACT_ATOMS: atom_id res chain seq x y z
N MET A 1 -14.61 11.27 -7.86
CA MET A 1 -13.54 12.10 -7.28
C MET A 1 -12.54 11.17 -6.60
N SER A 2 -11.24 11.40 -6.80
CA SER A 2 -10.18 10.60 -6.16
C SER A 2 -9.73 11.35 -4.90
N ILE A 3 -10.03 10.81 -3.72
CA ILE A 3 -9.75 11.45 -2.42
C ILE A 3 -8.27 11.80 -2.28
N ILE A 4 -7.38 10.90 -2.71
CA ILE A 4 -5.93 11.12 -2.65
C ILE A 4 -5.53 12.30 -3.55
N LYS A 5 -6.10 12.38 -4.76
CA LYS A 5 -5.84 13.49 -5.68
C LYS A 5 -6.32 14.82 -5.08
N ASP A 6 -7.53 14.83 -4.53
CA ASP A 6 -8.10 16.04 -3.92
C ASP A 6 -7.28 16.51 -2.69
N LYS A 7 -6.74 15.57 -1.89
CA LYS A 7 -5.84 15.89 -0.77
C LYS A 7 -4.49 16.44 -1.25
N MET A 8 -3.96 15.89 -2.34
CA MET A 8 -2.72 16.36 -2.97
C MET A 8 -2.87 17.77 -3.54
N ASP A 9 -3.92 18.02 -4.34
CA ASP A 9 -4.18 19.31 -4.97
C ASP A 9 -4.40 20.42 -3.93
N LYS A 10 -4.93 20.07 -2.75
CA LYS A 10 -5.15 20.98 -1.62
C LYS A 10 -3.94 21.14 -0.69
N GLY A 11 -2.82 20.45 -0.95
CA GLY A 11 -1.64 20.48 -0.09
C GLY A 11 -1.89 19.97 1.33
N ILE A 12 -2.82 19.02 1.50
CA ILE A 12 -3.19 18.47 2.82
C ILE A 12 -2.09 17.55 3.36
N TYR A 13 -1.38 16.85 2.47
CA TYR A 13 -0.22 16.03 2.84
C TYR A 13 0.94 16.95 3.27
N LYS A 14 1.42 16.82 4.51
CA LYS A 14 2.48 17.69 5.05
C LYS A 14 3.82 16.97 5.18
N PRO A 15 3.93 15.88 5.95
CA PRO A 15 5.04 14.94 5.77
C PRO A 15 4.81 14.07 4.53
N GLU A 16 5.89 13.68 3.86
CA GLU A 16 5.80 12.73 2.73
C GLU A 16 5.29 11.35 3.17
N GLN A 17 5.38 11.05 4.46
CA GLN A 17 4.88 9.85 5.09
C GLN A 17 3.34 9.75 4.96
N ASP A 18 2.59 10.86 5.07
CA ASP A 18 1.12 10.83 5.00
C ASP A 18 0.61 10.34 3.64
N ILE A 19 1.27 10.76 2.55
CA ILE A 19 0.90 10.32 1.21
C ILE A 19 1.33 8.87 0.96
N ILE A 20 2.48 8.46 1.52
CA ILE A 20 2.94 7.07 1.44
C ILE A 20 1.94 6.14 2.14
N GLU A 21 1.46 6.51 3.33
CA GLU A 21 0.46 5.74 4.08
C GLU A 21 -0.87 5.59 3.32
N ASP A 22 -1.39 6.67 2.72
CA ASP A 22 -2.63 6.62 1.93
C ASP A 22 -2.47 5.74 0.67
N LEU A 23 -1.31 5.81 0.01
CA LEU A 23 -1.01 4.97 -1.15
C LEU A 23 -0.85 3.51 -0.77
N ASP A 24 -0.13 3.22 0.31
CA ASP A 24 0.03 1.87 0.85
C ASP A 24 -1.33 1.25 1.19
N ARG A 25 -2.18 2.01 1.88
CA ARG A 25 -3.55 1.57 2.20
C ARG A 25 -4.38 1.30 0.94
N MET A 26 -4.25 2.10 -0.11
CA MET A 26 -4.93 1.88 -1.38
C MET A 26 -4.48 0.57 -2.03
N PHE A 27 -3.17 0.30 -2.06
CA PHE A 27 -2.62 -0.93 -2.62
C PHE A 27 -2.99 -2.15 -1.78
N ASN A 28 -2.92 -2.04 -0.45
CA ASN A 28 -3.28 -3.12 0.47
C ASN A 28 -4.75 -3.48 0.37
N ASN A 29 -5.65 -2.50 0.28
CA ASN A 29 -7.06 -2.78 0.02
C ASN A 29 -7.26 -3.50 -1.32
N ALA A 30 -6.56 -3.07 -2.37
CA ALA A 30 -6.64 -3.72 -3.67
C ALA A 30 -6.13 -5.17 -3.61
N LYS A 31 -5.06 -5.45 -2.86
CA LYS A 31 -4.53 -6.81 -2.69
C LYS A 31 -5.39 -7.71 -1.80
N VAL A 32 -6.00 -7.17 -0.75
CA VAL A 32 -6.81 -7.92 0.22
C VAL A 32 -8.16 -8.35 -0.36
N TYR A 33 -8.82 -7.44 -1.08
CA TYR A 33 -10.20 -7.66 -1.52
C TYR A 33 -10.31 -8.18 -2.95
N ASN A 34 -9.21 -8.27 -3.70
CA ASN A 34 -9.20 -8.83 -5.04
C ASN A 34 -8.32 -10.09 -5.07
N ILE A 35 -8.74 -11.07 -5.89
CA ILE A 35 -7.96 -12.28 -6.14
C ILE A 35 -6.62 -11.96 -6.81
N ASP A 36 -5.58 -12.74 -6.52
CA ASP A 36 -4.21 -12.51 -6.93
C ASP A 36 -3.95 -12.65 -8.43
N GLU A 37 -4.73 -13.45 -9.15
CA GLU A 37 -4.66 -13.48 -10.61
C GLU A 37 -5.30 -12.25 -11.28
N SER A 38 -6.10 -11.48 -10.54
CA SER A 38 -6.77 -10.31 -11.10
C SER A 38 -5.78 -9.22 -11.49
N TYR A 39 -6.13 -8.46 -12.53
CA TYR A 39 -5.35 -7.30 -12.94
C TYR A 39 -5.22 -6.27 -11.81
N LYS A 40 -6.26 -6.07 -11.00
CA LYS A 40 -6.25 -5.12 -9.87
C LYS A 40 -5.19 -5.46 -8.83
N PHE A 41 -5.09 -6.74 -8.46
CA PHE A 41 -4.04 -7.21 -7.56
C PHE A 41 -2.65 -7.02 -8.19
N LYS A 42 -2.46 -7.49 -9.43
CA LYS A 42 -1.16 -7.40 -10.14
C LYS A 42 -0.68 -5.96 -10.31
N TYR A 43 -1.59 -5.02 -10.60
CA TYR A 43 -1.26 -3.61 -10.68
C TYR A 43 -0.92 -3.02 -9.31
N ALA A 44 -1.67 -3.36 -8.25
CA ALA A 44 -1.36 -2.91 -6.89
C ALA A 44 0.04 -3.34 -6.45
N SER A 45 0.43 -4.60 -6.68
CA SER A 45 1.76 -5.11 -6.35
C SER A 45 2.88 -4.41 -7.14
N ARG A 46 2.64 -4.08 -8.41
CA ARG A 46 3.60 -3.31 -9.22
C ARG A 46 3.75 -1.87 -8.73
N LEU A 47 2.65 -1.22 -8.37
CA LEU A 47 2.65 0.15 -7.87
C LEU A 47 3.31 0.26 -6.50
N GLU A 48 3.09 -0.72 -5.62
CA GLU A 48 3.79 -0.83 -4.33
C GLU A 48 5.31 -0.92 -4.52
N GLN A 49 5.79 -1.77 -5.44
CA GLN A 49 7.22 -1.85 -5.77
C GLN A 49 7.77 -0.55 -6.35
N ALA A 50 6.99 0.12 -7.21
CA ALA A 50 7.39 1.40 -7.79
C ALA A 50 7.49 2.51 -6.74
N LEU A 51 6.52 2.58 -5.81
CA LEU A 51 6.52 3.52 -4.69
C LEU A 51 7.73 3.28 -3.78
N ALA A 52 7.98 2.02 -3.45
CA ALA A 52 9.16 1.64 -2.70
C ALA A 52 10.42 2.14 -3.43
N ASN A 53 10.66 1.74 -4.68
CA ASN A 53 11.85 2.15 -5.41
C ASN A 53 12.02 3.67 -5.48
N LYS A 54 10.93 4.40 -5.68
CA LYS A 54 10.93 5.87 -5.68
C LYS A 54 11.37 6.42 -4.31
N TYR A 55 10.81 5.90 -3.22
CA TYR A 55 11.21 6.28 -1.87
C TYR A 55 12.70 6.01 -1.64
N LYS A 56 13.27 4.92 -2.20
CA LYS A 56 14.69 4.55 -2.08
C LYS A 56 15.60 5.55 -2.76
N THR A 57 15.27 5.86 -4.00
CA THR A 57 16.04 6.79 -4.81
C THR A 57 16.00 8.19 -4.20
N THR A 58 14.88 8.59 -3.59
CA THR A 58 14.76 9.89 -2.93
C THR A 58 15.40 9.90 -1.54
N HIS A 59 15.34 8.82 -0.78
CA HIS A 59 15.82 8.71 0.61
C HIS A 59 17.00 7.73 0.70
N VAL A 60 18.12 8.14 0.12
CA VAL A 60 19.35 7.31 -0.05
C VAL A 60 19.91 6.79 1.29
N PHE A 61 19.54 7.38 2.44
CA PHE A 61 20.13 7.11 3.76
C PHE A 61 19.21 6.42 4.79
N HIS A 62 17.91 6.21 4.51
CA HIS A 62 16.93 5.77 5.54
C HIS A 62 16.02 4.59 5.13
N TYR A 63 16.42 3.83 4.12
CA TYR A 63 15.49 2.94 3.41
C TYR A 63 15.23 1.58 4.07
N ASP A 64 16.15 1.07 4.90
CA ASP A 64 16.13 -0.33 5.34
C ASP A 64 15.11 -0.62 6.45
N GLU A 65 14.88 0.31 7.38
CA GLU A 65 14.09 0.01 8.58
C GLU A 65 12.58 0.24 8.38
N THR A 66 12.19 1.30 7.66
CA THR A 66 10.77 1.65 7.49
C THR A 66 10.04 0.75 6.49
N VAL A 67 10.68 0.37 5.38
CA VAL A 67 10.04 -0.45 4.34
C VAL A 67 9.98 -1.93 4.74
N ALA A 68 10.97 -2.44 5.48
CA ALA A 68 10.92 -3.79 6.03
C ALA A 68 9.77 -3.94 7.05
N GLN A 69 9.55 -2.92 7.88
CA GLN A 69 8.42 -2.89 8.81
C GLN A 69 7.08 -2.84 8.07
N LEU A 70 6.97 -1.99 7.02
CA LEU A 70 5.78 -1.91 6.16
C LEU A 70 5.47 -3.25 5.45
N ARG A 71 6.49 -3.96 4.94
CA ARG A 71 6.33 -5.29 4.33
C ARG A 71 5.84 -6.33 5.33
N SER A 72 6.36 -6.32 6.55
CA SER A 72 5.98 -7.24 7.63
C SER A 72 4.53 -7.06 8.08
N ASP A 73 4.07 -5.81 8.18
CA ASP A 73 2.69 -5.48 8.59
C ASP A 73 1.68 -5.70 7.45
N CYS A 74 2.10 -5.50 6.20
CA CYS A 74 1.34 -5.88 5.01
C CYS A 74 1.05 -7.39 4.99
N ASP A 75 2.06 -8.23 5.22
CA ASP A 75 1.91 -9.69 5.15
C ASP A 75 0.97 -10.23 6.25
N ARG A 76 1.05 -9.67 7.45
CA ARG A 76 0.14 -10.01 8.57
C ARG A 76 -1.29 -9.55 8.32
N THR A 77 -1.47 -8.36 7.76
CA THR A 77 -2.80 -7.78 7.52
C THR A 77 -3.51 -8.49 6.36
N VAL A 78 -2.77 -8.84 5.30
CA VAL A 78 -3.28 -9.66 4.19
C VAL A 78 -3.69 -11.04 4.70
N THR A 79 -2.84 -11.72 5.46
CA THR A 79 -3.15 -13.05 6.04
C THR A 79 -4.42 -13.00 6.90
N ARG A 80 -4.52 -12.03 7.81
CA ARG A 80 -5.66 -11.91 8.73
C ARG A 80 -6.97 -11.55 8.03
N ASN A 81 -6.92 -10.76 6.96
CA ASN A 81 -8.11 -10.38 6.21
C ASN A 81 -8.55 -11.48 5.23
N CYS A 82 -7.62 -12.21 4.60
CA CYS A 82 -7.91 -13.41 3.81
C CYS A 82 -8.62 -14.48 4.65
N GLU A 83 -8.18 -14.71 5.88
CA GLU A 83 -8.86 -15.63 6.81
C GLU A 83 -10.27 -15.17 7.17
N LYS A 84 -10.46 -13.87 7.45
CA LYS A 84 -11.79 -13.31 7.76
C LYS A 84 -12.75 -13.41 6.58
N LEU A 85 -12.30 -13.10 5.36
CA LEU A 85 -13.12 -13.25 4.17
C LEU A 85 -13.49 -14.71 3.96
N ARG A 86 -12.52 -15.63 4.06
CA ARG A 86 -12.73 -17.08 3.92
C ARG A 86 -13.74 -17.63 4.94
N ARG A 87 -13.73 -17.11 6.17
CA ARG A 87 -14.73 -17.45 7.21
C ARG A 87 -16.12 -16.84 6.97
N SER A 88 -16.22 -15.74 6.22
CA SER A 88 -17.51 -15.12 5.91
C SER A 88 -18.28 -15.81 4.77
N TYR A 89 -17.59 -16.65 3.98
CA TYR A 89 -18.14 -17.41 2.86
C TYR A 89 -18.19 -18.93 3.14
N ALA A 90 -17.93 -19.36 4.38
CA ALA A 90 -17.99 -20.74 4.85
C ALA A 90 -19.09 -20.88 5.91
#